data_AF-A0A848WW15-F1
#
_entry.id   AF-A0A848WW15-F1
#
_cell.length_a   1.000
_cell.length_b   1.000
_cell.length_c   1.000
_cell.angle_alpha   90.00
_cell.angle_beta   90.00
_cell.angle_gamma   90.00
#
_symmetry.space_group_name_H-M   'P 1'
#
loop_
_entity.id
_entity.type
_entity.pdbx_description
1 polymer ?
#
loop_
_entity_poly.entity_id
_entity_poly.type
_entity_poly.pdbx_seq_one_letter_code
_entity_poly.pdbx_strand_id
1 'polypeptide(L)'
;MRKLILSQSFLSLSAAFLAVTFAAPALLAQDSTNFPTIGEVVRLDPEMDNLVPKGEKIEVLTSGFLWAEGPVWVPRKQHKYGGYVLFSDIPNNRVVRWDEGKGGKTWLKPSGYTGPGKYGGEPGCNGLLLDSEGRLVSCEHGDRRISVITKDGGKMTLVDNFEGKRLNSPNDACYHKNGDLYFTDPPYGLPERWDDPRRELDFCGVYRLSKDGELTLLTKEMTRPNGIAFSPDFKTLYVAQSDPEAAIWKSFPVKEDGTLGDGKLFYDATENFKKGLPGLPDGLKVDTHGHIWATGPGGVYVFAPDGKLLGRISTGEKTANCGWGNDGSTLYLTADMYLCRIKTTAKGAGWE
;
A
#
# COMPACT_ATOMS: atom_id res chain seq x y z
N MET A 1 -13.65 -89.05 -32.13
CA MET A 1 -13.47 -88.67 -33.55
C MET A 1 -12.32 -87.67 -33.66
N ARG A 2 -11.51 -87.81 -34.70
CA ARG A 2 -10.17 -87.23 -34.94
C ARG A 2 -10.18 -85.75 -35.37
N LYS A 3 -8.98 -85.15 -35.26
CA LYS A 3 -8.36 -83.97 -35.95
C LYS A 3 -8.02 -82.88 -34.92
N LEU A 4 -6.77 -82.63 -34.52
CA LEU A 4 -5.50 -82.39 -35.22
C LEU A 4 -5.49 -81.09 -36.07
N ILE A 5 -4.44 -80.32 -35.78
CA ILE A 5 -3.66 -79.33 -36.56
C ILE A 5 -4.03 -77.83 -36.54
N LEU A 6 -3.03 -77.06 -36.08
CA LEU A 6 -2.32 -75.94 -36.72
C LEU A 6 -2.31 -74.60 -35.97
N SER A 7 -1.09 -74.26 -35.58
CA SER A 7 -0.55 -72.98 -35.15
C SER A 7 -0.94 -71.82 -36.07
N GLN A 8 -1.13 -70.64 -35.48
CA GLN A 8 -0.53 -69.41 -36.03
C GLN A 8 -0.01 -68.53 -34.90
N SER A 9 1.30 -68.32 -34.95
CA SER A 9 2.06 -67.36 -34.18
C SER A 9 1.67 -65.95 -34.59
N PHE A 10 1.45 -65.06 -33.62
CA PHE A 10 1.66 -63.63 -33.83
C PHE A 10 2.55 -63.11 -32.72
N LEU A 11 3.82 -62.88 -33.07
CA LEU A 11 4.69 -61.95 -32.38
C LEU A 11 4.02 -60.57 -32.42
N SER A 12 3.68 -60.01 -31.26
CA SER A 12 3.57 -58.56 -31.12
C SER A 12 4.80 -58.05 -30.38
N LEU A 13 5.63 -57.35 -31.15
CA LEU A 13 6.84 -56.67 -30.74
C LEU A 13 6.55 -55.75 -29.55
N SER A 14 7.34 -55.90 -28.48
CA SER A 14 7.47 -54.92 -27.41
C SER A 14 8.07 -53.63 -27.97
N ALA A 15 7.28 -52.56 -28.04
CA ALA A 15 7.81 -51.21 -28.18
C ALA A 15 7.85 -50.57 -26.77
N ALA A 16 8.97 -50.76 -26.08
CA ALA A 16 9.28 -49.97 -24.89
C ALA A 16 9.56 -48.53 -25.33
N PHE A 17 8.56 -47.65 -25.22
CA PHE A 17 8.80 -46.21 -25.29
C PHE A 17 9.60 -45.81 -24.05
N LEU A 18 10.93 -45.72 -24.19
CA LEU A 18 11.72 -44.91 -23.29
C LEU A 18 11.30 -43.45 -23.50
N ALA A 19 10.40 -42.96 -22.65
CA ALA A 19 10.17 -41.54 -22.53
C ALA A 19 11.44 -40.92 -21.93
N VAL A 20 12.35 -40.48 -22.81
CA VAL A 20 13.42 -39.55 -22.40
C VAL A 20 12.72 -38.23 -22.10
N THR A 21 12.36 -38.02 -20.84
CA THR A 21 11.99 -36.71 -20.34
C THR A 21 13.23 -35.83 -20.45
N PHE A 22 13.33 -35.06 -21.53
CA PHE A 22 14.13 -33.84 -21.51
C PHE A 22 13.48 -32.95 -20.45
N ALA A 23 14.02 -32.97 -19.24
CA ALA A 23 13.87 -31.87 -18.32
C ALA A 23 14.49 -30.66 -19.04
N ALA A 24 13.65 -29.87 -19.71
CA ALA A 24 14.03 -28.52 -20.05
C ALA A 24 14.53 -27.89 -18.76
N PRO A 25 15.75 -27.33 -18.71
CA PRO A 25 16.17 -26.61 -17.52
C PRO A 25 15.09 -25.57 -17.26
N ALA A 26 14.48 -25.61 -16.08
CA ALA A 26 13.65 -24.52 -15.63
C ALA A 26 14.54 -23.29 -15.76
N LEU A 27 14.25 -22.42 -16.73
CA LEU A 27 14.77 -21.07 -16.73
C LEU A 27 14.22 -20.45 -15.45
N LEU A 28 15.03 -20.51 -14.39
CA LEU A 28 14.85 -19.68 -13.22
C LEU A 28 14.70 -18.27 -13.77
N ALA A 29 13.60 -17.59 -13.42
CA ALA A 29 13.37 -16.21 -13.81
C ALA A 29 14.58 -15.37 -13.40
N GLN A 30 15.42 -15.15 -14.41
CA GLN A 30 16.15 -13.96 -14.81
C GLN A 30 16.51 -13.01 -13.66
N ASP A 31 17.81 -12.78 -13.48
CA ASP A 31 18.39 -11.67 -12.71
C ASP A 31 17.68 -10.36 -13.13
N SER A 32 16.65 -9.96 -12.39
CA SER A 32 15.52 -9.14 -12.89
C SER A 32 15.76 -7.63 -12.79
N THR A 33 17.01 -7.19 -12.90
CA THR A 33 17.38 -5.78 -12.66
C THR A 33 17.04 -4.82 -13.80
N ASN A 34 16.51 -5.33 -14.92
CA ASN A 34 16.04 -4.51 -16.04
C ASN A 34 14.50 -4.46 -16.04
N PHE A 35 13.93 -3.32 -15.66
CA PHE A 35 12.50 -3.15 -15.47
C PHE A 35 11.86 -2.39 -16.65
N PRO A 36 10.68 -2.82 -17.15
CA PRO A 36 9.92 -2.00 -18.07
C PRO A 36 9.46 -0.71 -17.38
N THR A 37 9.25 0.34 -18.16
CA THR A 37 8.85 1.66 -17.63
C THR A 37 7.44 2.03 -18.05
N ILE A 38 6.74 2.80 -17.21
CA ILE A 38 5.39 3.29 -17.50
C ILE A 38 5.28 4.80 -17.28
N GLY A 39 4.21 5.39 -17.83
CA GLY A 39 3.80 6.74 -17.50
C GLY A 39 4.84 7.82 -17.79
N GLU A 40 4.75 8.91 -17.03
CA GLU A 40 5.58 10.10 -17.20
C GLU A 40 5.67 10.95 -15.93
N VAL A 41 6.61 11.89 -15.91
CA VAL A 41 6.69 12.95 -14.89
C VAL A 41 6.17 14.23 -15.53
N VAL A 42 4.95 14.63 -15.16
CA VAL A 42 4.34 15.90 -15.56
C VAL A 42 4.94 17.01 -14.70
N ARG A 43 5.57 17.99 -15.35
CA ARG A 43 6.28 19.09 -14.67
C ARG A 43 5.51 20.39 -14.89
N LEU A 44 4.98 20.95 -13.82
CA LEU A 44 4.21 22.21 -13.84
C LEU A 44 5.05 23.39 -13.38
N ASP A 45 6.06 23.13 -12.56
CA ASP A 45 7.00 24.11 -12.04
C ASP A 45 8.46 23.62 -12.19
N PRO A 46 9.43 24.52 -12.47
CA PRO A 46 10.86 24.17 -12.55
C PRO A 46 11.42 23.53 -11.28
N GLU A 47 10.87 23.82 -10.09
CA GLU A 47 11.32 23.21 -8.83
C GLU A 47 11.18 21.68 -8.85
N MET A 48 10.24 21.12 -9.63
CA MET A 48 10.09 19.68 -9.82
C MET A 48 11.37 19.01 -10.35
N ASP A 49 12.21 19.73 -11.11
CA ASP A 49 13.50 19.23 -11.60
C ASP A 49 14.51 18.98 -10.47
N ASN A 50 14.35 19.65 -9.32
CA ASN A 50 15.19 19.47 -8.14
C ASN A 50 14.76 18.29 -7.28
N LEU A 51 13.56 17.72 -7.50
CA LEU A 51 12.99 16.61 -6.73
C LEU A 51 12.99 15.30 -7.50
N VAL A 52 12.76 15.38 -8.82
CA VAL A 52 12.81 14.24 -9.74
C VAL A 52 13.67 14.65 -10.94
N PRO A 53 14.94 14.20 -11.02
CA PRO A 53 15.84 14.56 -12.11
C PRO A 53 15.26 14.27 -13.49
N LYS A 54 15.68 15.06 -14.49
CA LYS A 54 15.27 14.84 -15.88
C LYS A 54 15.80 13.49 -16.37
N GLY A 55 14.92 12.72 -17.00
CA GLY A 55 15.24 11.40 -17.54
C GLY A 55 14.87 10.23 -16.63
N GLU A 56 14.61 10.47 -15.34
CA GLU A 56 14.10 9.43 -14.44
C GLU A 56 12.79 8.83 -14.96
N LYS A 57 12.66 7.51 -14.79
CA LYS A 57 11.55 6.71 -15.31
C LYS A 57 10.87 5.97 -14.17
N ILE A 58 9.56 5.77 -14.31
CA ILE A 58 8.79 4.93 -13.39
C ILE A 58 9.01 3.48 -13.83
N GLU A 59 9.80 2.73 -13.06
CA GLU A 59 10.08 1.31 -13.29
C GLU A 59 8.95 0.46 -12.72
N VAL A 60 8.47 -0.54 -13.48
CA VAL A 60 7.50 -1.54 -13.01
C VAL A 60 8.27 -2.75 -12.50
N LEU A 61 8.19 -2.97 -11.19
CA LEU A 61 9.00 -3.96 -10.47
C LEU A 61 8.37 -5.35 -10.43
N THR A 62 7.03 -5.39 -10.37
CA THR A 62 6.23 -6.61 -10.39
C THR A 62 4.76 -6.27 -10.65
N SER A 63 3.98 -7.24 -11.12
CA SER A 63 2.59 -7.06 -11.54
C SER A 63 1.71 -8.25 -11.15
N GLY A 64 0.39 -8.13 -11.40
CA GLY A 64 -0.59 -9.20 -11.22
C GLY A 64 -1.36 -9.15 -9.91
N PHE A 65 -1.39 -7.99 -9.26
CA PHE A 65 -2.22 -7.73 -8.07
C PHE A 65 -3.62 -7.29 -8.50
N LEU A 66 -4.60 -7.46 -7.61
CA LEU A 66 -5.95 -6.93 -7.85
C LEU A 66 -6.10 -5.49 -7.37
N TRP A 67 -5.41 -5.15 -6.29
CA TRP A 67 -5.27 -3.78 -5.80
C TRP A 67 -4.06 -3.73 -4.85
N ALA A 68 -2.95 -3.18 -5.35
CA ALA A 68 -1.72 -3.02 -4.58
C ALA A 68 -1.80 -1.77 -3.69
N GLU A 69 -1.38 -1.89 -2.42
CA GLU A 69 -1.56 -0.84 -1.41
C GLU A 69 -0.46 -0.82 -0.34
N GLY A 70 -0.40 0.26 0.43
CA GLY A 70 0.42 0.40 1.64
C GLY A 70 1.87 -0.09 1.52
N PRO A 71 2.70 0.42 0.58
CA PRO A 71 4.08 0.02 0.47
C PRO A 71 4.90 0.54 1.67
N VAL A 72 5.66 -0.36 2.30
CA VAL A 72 6.59 -0.03 3.38
C VAL A 72 7.95 -0.69 3.14
N TRP A 73 9.01 0.09 3.30
CA TRP A 73 10.37 -0.43 3.22
C TRP A 73 10.79 -1.09 4.53
N VAL A 74 11.36 -2.29 4.44
CA VAL A 74 11.92 -3.01 5.58
C VAL A 74 13.44 -3.08 5.46
N PRO A 75 14.18 -2.29 6.25
CA PRO A 75 15.63 -2.27 6.20
C PRO A 75 16.23 -3.56 6.77
N ARG A 76 17.29 -4.05 6.13
CA ARG A 76 18.05 -5.24 6.51
C ARG A 76 19.52 -5.03 6.16
N LYS A 77 20.36 -4.74 7.15
CA LYS A 77 21.80 -4.43 6.97
C LYS A 77 22.58 -5.48 6.15
N GLN A 78 22.22 -6.75 6.27
CA GLN A 78 22.87 -7.85 5.54
C GLN A 78 22.25 -8.11 4.16
N HIS A 79 21.22 -7.38 3.77
CA HIS A 79 20.57 -7.51 2.47
C HIS A 79 21.38 -6.76 1.41
N LYS A 80 21.63 -7.39 0.26
CA LYS A 80 22.43 -6.83 -0.84
C LYS A 80 21.99 -5.42 -1.26
N TYR A 81 20.68 -5.16 -1.24
CA TYR A 81 20.08 -3.88 -1.62
C TYR A 81 19.60 -3.05 -0.41
N GLY A 82 20.11 -3.34 0.79
CA GLY A 82 19.78 -2.63 2.03
C GLY A 82 18.44 -3.02 2.67
N GLY A 83 17.52 -3.65 1.94
CA GLY A 83 16.21 -4.06 2.45
C GLY A 83 15.30 -4.65 1.37
N TYR A 84 14.00 -4.71 1.67
CA TYR A 84 12.94 -5.18 0.77
C TYR A 84 11.65 -4.38 1.00
N VAL A 85 10.70 -4.44 0.08
CA VAL A 85 9.39 -3.78 0.21
C VAL A 85 8.34 -4.79 0.64
N LEU A 86 7.51 -4.44 1.60
CA LEU A 86 6.23 -5.09 1.86
C LEU A 86 5.11 -4.19 1.35
N PHE A 87 4.07 -4.77 0.76
CA PHE A 87 2.88 -4.05 0.33
C PHE A 87 1.68 -5.00 0.34
N SER A 88 0.48 -4.46 0.44
CA SER A 88 -0.77 -5.22 0.50
C SER A 88 -1.32 -5.51 -0.89
N ASP A 89 -1.93 -6.68 -1.06
CA ASP A 89 -2.81 -7.02 -2.19
C ASP A 89 -4.18 -7.35 -1.59
N ILE A 90 -4.96 -6.28 -1.36
CA ILE A 90 -6.09 -6.29 -0.42
C ILE A 90 -7.14 -7.35 -0.81
N PRO A 91 -7.57 -7.45 -2.08
CA PRO A 91 -8.61 -8.41 -2.48
C PRO A 91 -8.17 -9.86 -2.30
N ASN A 92 -6.86 -10.13 -2.41
CA ASN A 92 -6.28 -11.47 -2.24
C ASN A 92 -5.95 -11.84 -0.79
N ASN A 93 -6.28 -10.95 0.16
CA ASN A 93 -6.04 -11.11 1.59
C ASN A 93 -4.58 -11.47 1.92
N ARG A 94 -3.62 -10.75 1.33
CA ARG A 94 -2.19 -11.01 1.57
C ARG A 94 -1.33 -9.75 1.63
N VAL A 95 -0.21 -9.87 2.34
CA VAL A 95 0.96 -9.01 2.16
C VAL A 95 1.92 -9.69 1.20
N VAL A 96 2.49 -8.93 0.29
CA VAL A 96 3.51 -9.35 -0.67
C VAL A 96 4.84 -8.75 -0.25
N ARG A 97 5.91 -9.56 -0.28
CA ARG A 97 7.29 -9.09 -0.20
C ARG A 97 7.87 -9.03 -1.60
N TRP A 98 8.34 -7.86 -2.00
CA TRP A 98 9.17 -7.69 -3.19
C TRP A 98 10.63 -7.49 -2.80
N ASP A 99 11.50 -8.23 -3.47
CA ASP A 99 12.93 -8.27 -3.20
C ASP A 99 13.68 -8.16 -4.55
N GLU A 100 14.58 -7.18 -4.66
CA GLU A 100 15.27 -6.89 -5.92
C GLU A 100 16.12 -8.08 -6.38
N GLY A 101 15.99 -8.45 -7.66
CA GLY A 101 16.58 -9.67 -8.22
C GLY A 101 15.84 -10.97 -7.90
N LYS A 102 14.75 -10.93 -7.10
CA LYS A 102 13.91 -12.11 -6.79
C LYS A 102 12.44 -11.96 -7.16
N GLY A 103 11.93 -10.72 -7.20
CA GLY A 103 10.52 -10.43 -7.50
C GLY A 103 9.58 -10.51 -6.29
N GLY A 104 8.27 -10.43 -6.56
CA GLY A 104 7.21 -10.43 -5.54
C GLY A 104 6.77 -11.85 -5.12
N LYS A 105 6.64 -12.09 -3.81
CA LYS A 105 6.09 -13.34 -3.25
C LYS A 105 5.16 -13.05 -2.08
N THR A 106 4.12 -13.87 -1.91
CA THR A 106 3.25 -13.80 -0.72
C THR A 106 4.11 -13.97 0.54
N TRP A 107 3.98 -13.03 1.47
CA TRP A 107 4.70 -12.99 2.73
C TRP A 107 3.81 -13.32 3.93
N LEU A 108 2.59 -12.79 3.95
CA LEU A 108 1.59 -13.07 4.98
C LEU A 108 0.24 -13.36 4.32
N LYS A 109 -0.43 -14.44 4.74
CA LYS A 109 -1.80 -14.78 4.37
C LYS A 109 -2.44 -15.70 5.42
N PRO A 110 -3.64 -15.41 5.95
CA PRO A 110 -4.41 -14.18 5.74
C PRO A 110 -3.72 -12.96 6.36
N SER A 111 -3.95 -11.79 5.76
CA SER A 111 -3.37 -10.52 6.21
C SER A 111 -4.36 -9.65 7.00
N GLY A 112 -5.63 -9.60 6.57
CA GLY A 112 -6.74 -9.00 7.29
C GLY A 112 -7.66 -10.09 7.85
N TYR A 113 -8.79 -10.33 7.18
CA TYR A 113 -9.87 -11.22 7.62
C TYR A 113 -9.37 -12.64 7.95
N THR A 114 -9.66 -13.10 9.16
CA THR A 114 -9.27 -14.43 9.65
C THR A 114 -10.42 -15.43 9.76
N GLY A 115 -11.66 -15.01 9.50
CA GLY A 115 -12.84 -15.87 9.61
C GLY A 115 -12.99 -16.91 8.49
N PRO A 116 -13.89 -17.90 8.66
CA PRO A 116 -13.94 -19.13 7.85
C PRO A 116 -14.58 -18.99 6.46
N GLY A 117 -14.91 -17.79 5.99
CA GLY A 117 -15.72 -17.57 4.79
C GLY A 117 -15.30 -16.37 3.94
N LYS A 118 -16.05 -16.11 2.87
CA LYS A 118 -15.88 -14.87 2.10
C LYS A 118 -16.33 -13.69 2.96
N TYR A 119 -15.46 -12.70 3.13
CA TYR A 119 -15.79 -11.48 3.85
C TYR A 119 -16.42 -10.45 2.92
N GLY A 120 -15.66 -9.93 1.96
CA GLY A 120 -16.06 -8.87 1.02
C GLY A 120 -15.06 -8.71 -0.13
N GLY A 121 -15.07 -7.55 -0.79
CA GLY A 121 -14.15 -7.24 -1.89
C GLY A 121 -12.72 -6.95 -1.43
N GLU A 122 -12.56 -6.40 -0.22
CA GLU A 122 -11.26 -5.94 0.32
C GLU A 122 -10.96 -6.56 1.70
N PRO A 123 -10.84 -7.90 1.82
CA PRO A 123 -10.66 -8.59 3.10
C PRO A 123 -9.27 -8.43 3.73
N GLY A 124 -8.25 -8.02 2.96
CA GLY A 124 -6.86 -7.95 3.42
C GLY A 124 -6.56 -6.87 4.45
N CYS A 125 -5.28 -6.73 4.80
CA CYS A 125 -4.80 -5.46 5.33
C CYS A 125 -4.64 -4.44 4.21
N ASN A 126 -4.64 -3.17 4.58
CA ASN A 126 -4.39 -2.04 3.70
C ASN A 126 -3.04 -1.40 4.05
N GLY A 127 -3.04 -0.25 4.74
CA GLY A 127 -1.83 0.47 5.15
C GLY A 127 -0.90 -0.37 6.01
N LEU A 128 0.40 -0.30 5.69
CA LEU A 128 1.48 -0.99 6.39
C LEU A 128 2.51 0.02 6.90
N LEU A 129 3.01 -0.23 8.10
CA LEU A 129 4.02 0.60 8.75
C LEU A 129 5.00 -0.26 9.52
N LEU A 130 6.11 0.35 9.94
CA LEU A 130 6.98 -0.21 10.96
C LEU A 130 6.84 0.60 12.24
N ASP A 131 6.72 -0.08 13.38
CA ASP A 131 6.86 0.58 14.68
C ASP A 131 8.33 0.84 15.02
N SER A 132 8.56 1.48 16.18
CA SER A 132 9.91 1.80 16.68
C SER A 132 10.81 0.56 16.91
N GLU A 133 10.24 -0.64 17.00
CA GLU A 133 10.96 -1.91 17.12
C GLU A 133 11.20 -2.58 15.75
N GLY A 134 10.74 -1.96 14.65
CA GLY A 134 10.81 -2.52 13.30
C GLY A 134 9.81 -3.65 13.05
N ARG A 135 8.76 -3.77 13.87
CA ARG A 135 7.68 -4.75 13.67
C ARG A 135 6.67 -4.20 12.68
N LEU A 136 6.10 -5.09 11.85
CA LEU A 136 5.07 -4.71 10.91
C LEU A 136 3.76 -4.41 11.65
N VAL A 137 3.25 -3.20 11.45
CA VAL A 137 1.92 -2.75 11.89
C VAL A 137 1.03 -2.70 10.67
N SER A 138 -0.21 -3.16 10.81
CA SER A 138 -1.15 -3.30 9.71
C SER A 138 -2.51 -2.71 10.05
N CYS A 139 -3.05 -1.94 9.10
CA CYS A 139 -4.45 -1.55 9.08
C CYS A 139 -5.26 -2.69 8.47
N GLU A 140 -6.06 -3.41 9.26
CA GLU A 140 -6.78 -4.60 8.81
C GLU A 140 -8.24 -4.29 8.51
N HIS A 141 -8.62 -4.34 7.23
CA HIS A 141 -10.02 -4.17 6.81
C HIS A 141 -10.89 -5.30 7.37
N GLY A 142 -10.53 -6.54 7.08
CA GLY A 142 -11.35 -7.71 7.39
C GLY A 142 -11.71 -7.89 8.87
N ASP A 143 -10.70 -7.83 9.73
CA ASP A 143 -10.87 -7.98 11.18
C ASP A 143 -11.24 -6.64 11.86
N ARG A 144 -11.22 -5.52 11.11
CA ARG A 144 -11.58 -4.16 11.55
C ARG A 144 -10.74 -3.69 12.73
N ARG A 145 -9.42 -3.73 12.56
CA ARG A 145 -8.45 -3.43 13.63
C ARG A 145 -7.14 -2.87 13.11
N ILE A 146 -6.38 -2.24 13.99
CA ILE A 146 -4.94 -2.12 13.85
C ILE A 146 -4.29 -3.33 14.55
N SER A 147 -3.30 -3.94 13.92
CA SER A 147 -2.52 -5.02 14.52
C SER A 147 -1.02 -4.82 14.35
N VAL A 148 -0.23 -5.59 15.11
CA VAL A 148 1.22 -5.68 14.96
C VAL A 148 1.67 -7.14 14.93
N ILE A 149 2.69 -7.45 14.14
CA ILE A 149 3.34 -8.76 14.17
C ILE A 149 4.31 -8.83 15.35
N THR A 150 4.13 -9.81 16.22
CA THR A 150 4.97 -9.99 17.40
C THR A 150 6.33 -10.61 17.03
N LYS A 151 7.32 -10.47 17.92
CA LYS A 151 8.67 -11.03 17.70
C LYS A 151 8.67 -12.55 17.55
N ASP A 152 7.78 -13.24 18.26
CA ASP A 152 7.65 -14.70 18.23
C ASP A 152 6.76 -15.19 17.08
N GLY A 153 6.25 -14.27 16.27
CA GLY A 153 5.28 -14.56 15.21
C GLY A 153 3.83 -14.53 15.70
N GLY A 154 2.91 -14.34 14.76
CA GLY A 154 1.50 -14.08 15.05
C GLY A 154 1.17 -12.59 15.09
N LYS A 155 -0.12 -12.28 15.19
CA LYS A 155 -0.65 -10.90 15.18
C LYS A 155 -1.26 -10.57 16.55
N MET A 156 -0.92 -9.40 17.09
CA MET A 156 -1.53 -8.83 18.28
C MET A 156 -2.40 -7.63 17.88
N THR A 157 -3.65 -7.57 18.35
CA THR A 157 -4.50 -6.39 18.17
C THR A 157 -3.94 -5.22 18.98
N LEU A 158 -3.78 -4.06 18.34
CA LEU A 158 -3.49 -2.80 19.03
C LEU A 158 -4.79 -2.06 19.39
N VAL A 159 -5.74 -2.01 18.47
CA VAL A 159 -7.08 -1.45 18.70
C VAL A 159 -8.09 -1.99 17.69
N ASP A 160 -9.32 -2.26 18.11
CA ASP A 160 -10.40 -2.78 17.26
C ASP A 160 -11.79 -2.14 17.51
N ASN A 161 -11.89 -1.25 18.50
CA ASN A 161 -13.13 -0.57 18.84
C ASN A 161 -12.89 0.83 19.40
N PHE A 162 -13.91 1.68 19.28
CA PHE A 162 -14.01 3.01 19.88
C PHE A 162 -15.34 3.08 20.64
N GLU A 163 -15.29 3.41 21.93
CA GLU A 163 -16.47 3.51 22.80
C GLU A 163 -17.39 2.28 22.73
N GLY A 164 -16.80 1.08 22.69
CA GLY A 164 -17.53 -0.19 22.63
C GLY A 164 -18.11 -0.54 21.26
N LYS A 165 -17.89 0.29 20.24
CA LYS A 165 -18.29 0.05 18.85
C LYS A 165 -17.08 -0.32 18.01
N ARG A 166 -17.20 -1.34 17.18
CA ARG A 166 -16.12 -1.74 16.27
C ARG A 166 -15.78 -0.62 15.28
N LEU A 167 -14.48 -0.43 15.02
CA LEU A 167 -13.99 0.47 13.96
C LEU A 167 -14.62 0.11 12.60
N ASN A 168 -14.70 1.03 11.65
CA ASN A 168 -15.23 0.73 10.31
C ASN A 168 -14.33 -0.28 9.60
N SER A 169 -13.14 0.16 9.21
CA SER A 169 -12.08 -0.62 8.56
C SER A 169 -10.85 0.30 8.43
N PRO A 170 -9.92 0.29 9.41
CA PRO A 170 -8.76 1.16 9.38
C PRO A 170 -8.00 1.04 8.06
N ASN A 171 -7.60 2.17 7.48
CA ASN A 171 -7.17 2.22 6.08
C ASN A 171 -5.69 2.57 5.92
N ASP A 172 -5.25 3.73 6.41
CA ASP A 172 -3.83 4.10 6.47
C ASP A 172 -3.50 4.71 7.84
N ALA A 173 -2.21 4.77 8.17
CA ALA A 173 -1.74 5.32 9.42
C ALA A 173 -0.35 5.98 9.31
N CYS A 174 0.00 6.77 10.32
CA CYS A 174 1.35 7.28 10.50
C CYS A 174 1.69 7.42 11.98
N TYR A 175 2.95 7.20 12.34
CA TYR A 175 3.44 7.44 13.69
C TYR A 175 3.83 8.91 13.89
N HIS A 176 3.47 9.45 15.04
CA HIS A 176 4.06 10.67 15.56
C HIS A 176 5.39 10.36 16.28
N LYS A 177 6.31 11.33 16.37
CA LYS A 177 7.64 11.14 17.00
C LYS A 177 7.60 10.69 18.47
N ASN A 178 6.49 10.91 19.17
CA ASN A 178 6.31 10.48 20.57
C ASN A 178 5.88 9.01 20.70
N GLY A 179 5.64 8.32 19.58
CA GLY A 179 5.20 6.93 19.55
C GLY A 179 3.68 6.73 19.38
N ASP A 180 2.89 7.81 19.40
CA ASP A 180 1.45 7.71 19.17
C ASP A 180 1.16 7.38 17.69
N LEU A 181 0.16 6.54 17.46
CA LEU A 181 -0.27 6.14 16.14
C LEU A 181 -1.51 6.93 15.72
N TYR A 182 -1.44 7.59 14.56
CA TYR A 182 -2.57 8.29 13.97
C TYR A 182 -3.09 7.49 12.78
N PHE A 183 -4.39 7.25 12.67
CA PHE A 183 -4.94 6.43 11.59
C PHE A 183 -6.32 6.89 11.14
N THR A 184 -6.69 6.49 9.92
CA THR A 184 -7.99 6.79 9.31
C THR A 184 -8.89 5.56 9.30
N ASP A 185 -10.20 5.77 9.46
CA ASP A 185 -11.19 4.71 9.57
C ASP A 185 -12.40 4.90 8.62
N PRO A 186 -12.18 4.89 7.29
CA PRO A 186 -13.24 4.83 6.29
C PRO A 186 -13.88 3.42 6.23
N PRO A 187 -15.01 3.23 5.51
CA PRO A 187 -15.73 1.96 5.48
C PRO A 187 -15.34 1.07 4.29
N TYR A 188 -14.23 1.33 3.58
CA TYR A 188 -13.89 0.63 2.33
C TYR A 188 -13.79 -0.89 2.50
N GLY A 189 -13.25 -1.33 3.63
CA GLY A 189 -13.09 -2.73 3.97
C GLY A 189 -14.41 -3.45 4.24
N LEU A 190 -15.47 -2.74 4.60
CA LEU A 190 -16.77 -3.36 4.85
C LEU A 190 -17.36 -3.90 3.54
N PRO A 191 -17.92 -5.12 3.52
CA PRO A 191 -18.42 -5.75 2.29
C PRO A 191 -19.49 -4.97 1.52
N GLU A 192 -20.36 -4.25 2.22
CA GLU A 192 -21.34 -3.31 1.63
C GLU A 192 -20.96 -1.84 1.90
N ARG A 193 -19.68 -1.60 2.24
CA ARG A 193 -19.11 -0.28 2.49
C ARG A 193 -19.90 0.51 3.53
N TRP A 194 -20.40 1.70 3.16
CA TRP A 194 -21.14 2.57 4.06
C TRP A 194 -22.49 1.98 4.48
N ASP A 195 -23.14 1.23 3.60
CA ASP A 195 -24.46 0.67 3.85
C ASP A 195 -24.40 -0.70 4.54
N ASP A 196 -23.19 -1.15 4.92
CA ASP A 196 -23.02 -2.44 5.55
C ASP A 196 -23.71 -2.52 6.92
N PRO A 197 -24.58 -3.52 7.14
CA PRO A 197 -25.35 -3.63 8.38
C PRO A 197 -24.48 -3.96 9.60
N ARG A 198 -23.22 -4.36 9.41
CA ARG A 198 -22.27 -4.59 10.52
C ARG A 198 -21.53 -3.32 10.94
N ARG A 199 -21.70 -2.21 10.21
CA ARG A 199 -21.09 -0.94 10.59
C ARG A 199 -21.73 -0.44 11.88
N GLU A 200 -20.92 -0.02 12.84
CA GLU A 200 -21.38 0.37 14.19
C GLU A 200 -21.17 1.87 14.47
N LEU A 201 -20.22 2.50 13.77
CA LEU A 201 -19.97 3.93 13.79
C LEU A 201 -20.75 4.60 12.65
N ASP A 202 -21.49 5.66 12.96
CA ASP A 202 -22.30 6.43 12.01
C ASP A 202 -21.49 7.51 11.26
N PHE A 203 -20.16 7.50 11.42
CA PHE A 203 -19.21 8.44 10.81
C PHE A 203 -17.93 7.73 10.37
N CYS A 204 -17.08 8.45 9.61
CA CYS A 204 -15.67 8.09 9.38
C CYS A 204 -14.78 8.99 10.23
N GLY A 205 -13.76 8.40 10.86
CA GLY A 205 -12.93 9.11 11.83
C GLY A 205 -11.46 9.15 11.44
N VAL A 206 -10.77 10.16 11.96
CA VAL A 206 -9.31 10.13 12.15
C VAL A 206 -9.07 10.00 13.65
N TYR A 207 -8.22 9.05 14.03
CA TYR A 207 -7.98 8.70 15.43
C TYR A 207 -6.51 8.85 15.80
N ARG A 208 -6.26 9.01 17.11
CA ARG A 208 -4.96 8.81 17.75
C ARG A 208 -5.07 7.65 18.72
N LEU A 209 -4.22 6.64 18.59
CA LEU A 209 -3.94 5.65 19.61
C LEU A 209 -2.65 6.05 20.32
N SER A 210 -2.76 6.42 21.59
CA SER A 210 -1.58 6.72 22.41
C SER A 210 -0.76 5.45 22.67
N LYS A 211 0.53 5.62 22.96
CA LYS A 211 1.41 4.50 23.37
C LYS A 211 0.89 3.72 24.60
N ASP A 212 0.06 4.35 25.42
CA ASP A 212 -0.53 3.75 26.63
C ASP A 212 -1.87 3.05 26.34
N GLY A 213 -2.32 3.06 25.08
CA GLY A 213 -3.50 2.34 24.59
C GLY A 213 -4.79 3.16 24.60
N GLU A 214 -4.75 4.45 24.95
CA GLU A 214 -5.91 5.34 24.87
C GLU A 214 -6.21 5.71 23.41
N LEU A 215 -7.42 5.41 22.95
CA LEU A 215 -7.92 5.80 21.64
C LEU A 215 -8.73 7.10 21.72
N THR A 216 -8.31 8.13 21.00
CA THR A 216 -8.98 9.44 20.91
C THR A 216 -9.48 9.68 19.49
N LEU A 217 -10.78 10.03 19.34
CA LEU A 217 -11.30 10.55 18.08
C LEU A 217 -10.82 11.99 17.88
N LEU A 218 -10.10 12.25 16.81
CA LEU A 218 -9.52 13.57 16.52
C LEU A 218 -10.43 14.45 15.68
N THR A 219 -11.05 13.85 14.65
CA THR A 219 -12.03 14.53 13.80
C THR A 219 -12.92 13.53 13.08
N LYS A 220 -14.13 13.98 12.73
CA LYS A 220 -15.12 13.26 11.93
C LYS A 220 -15.70 14.12 10.80
N GLU A 221 -15.00 15.19 10.44
CA GLU A 221 -15.47 16.17 9.45
C GLU A 221 -15.33 15.68 7.99
N MET A 222 -14.59 14.59 7.78
CA MET A 222 -14.29 14.02 6.47
C MET A 222 -15.20 12.81 6.19
N THR A 223 -15.75 12.72 4.98
CA THR A 223 -16.67 11.65 4.59
C THR A 223 -15.95 10.32 4.34
N ARG A 224 -14.70 10.40 3.88
CA ARG A 224 -13.87 9.27 3.47
C ARG A 224 -12.37 9.53 3.72
N PRO A 225 -11.94 9.75 4.98
CA PRO A 225 -10.52 9.96 5.29
C PRO A 225 -9.70 8.73 4.86
N ASN A 226 -8.57 8.97 4.22
CA ASN A 226 -7.74 7.91 3.62
C ASN A 226 -6.27 8.07 4.04
N GLY A 227 -5.34 8.40 3.13
CA GLY A 227 -3.92 8.53 3.47
C GLY A 227 -3.66 9.64 4.47
N ILE A 228 -2.61 9.46 5.27
CA ILE A 228 -2.29 10.33 6.40
C ILE A 228 -0.78 10.45 6.58
N ALA A 229 -0.28 11.66 6.82
CA ALA A 229 1.13 11.89 7.13
C ALA A 229 1.34 13.20 7.91
N PHE A 230 2.39 13.24 8.74
CA PHE A 230 2.83 14.46 9.41
C PHE A 230 3.79 15.28 8.52
N SER A 231 3.78 16.60 8.72
CA SER A 231 4.93 17.45 8.38
C SER A 231 6.18 17.02 9.14
N PRO A 232 7.40 17.36 8.68
CA PRO A 232 8.65 16.90 9.33
C PRO A 232 8.80 17.38 10.78
N ASP A 233 8.22 18.54 11.10
CA ASP A 233 8.20 19.12 12.45
C ASP A 233 7.06 18.58 13.34
N PHE A 234 6.20 17.72 12.78
CA PHE A 234 5.01 17.14 13.38
C PHE A 234 3.93 18.13 13.83
N LYS A 235 3.97 19.39 13.35
CA LYS A 235 2.98 20.41 13.70
C LYS A 235 1.77 20.44 12.78
N THR A 236 1.83 19.74 11.66
CA THR A 236 0.73 19.62 10.70
C THR A 236 0.49 18.15 10.38
N LEU A 237 -0.77 17.74 10.42
CA LEU A 237 -1.24 16.44 9.94
C LEU A 237 -1.99 16.66 8.63
N TYR A 238 -1.56 15.99 7.57
CA TYR A 238 -2.25 15.98 6.28
C TYR A 238 -3.10 14.71 6.18
N VAL A 239 -4.33 14.85 5.71
CA VAL A 239 -5.27 13.73 5.53
C VAL A 239 -5.92 13.85 4.15
N ALA A 240 -5.86 12.78 3.35
CA ALA A 240 -6.54 12.67 2.08
C ALA A 240 -8.02 12.28 2.26
N GLN A 241 -8.87 12.64 1.28
CA GLN A 241 -10.25 12.19 1.19
C GLN A 241 -10.53 11.57 -0.18
N SER A 242 -10.88 10.29 -0.21
CA SER A 242 -11.27 9.59 -1.45
C SER A 242 -12.79 9.55 -1.62
N ASP A 243 -13.38 10.74 -1.68
CA ASP A 243 -14.78 10.95 -2.04
C ASP A 243 -14.84 11.54 -3.47
N PRO A 244 -15.51 10.88 -4.43
CA PRO A 244 -15.71 11.43 -5.78
C PRO A 244 -16.28 12.84 -5.85
N GLU A 245 -17.11 13.24 -4.87
CA GLU A 245 -17.72 14.57 -4.81
C GLU A 245 -16.85 15.60 -4.08
N ALA A 246 -15.82 15.13 -3.37
CA ALA A 246 -14.88 15.95 -2.61
C ALA A 246 -13.52 15.26 -2.56
N ALA A 247 -12.86 15.19 -3.72
CA ALA A 247 -11.56 14.56 -3.90
C ALA A 247 -10.47 15.55 -3.46
N ILE A 248 -10.27 15.65 -2.15
CA ILE A 248 -9.47 16.70 -1.51
C ILE A 248 -8.39 16.15 -0.60
N TRP A 249 -7.45 17.01 -0.25
CA TRP A 249 -6.59 16.84 0.93
C TRP A 249 -6.89 17.97 1.92
N LYS A 250 -6.88 17.65 3.21
CA LYS A 250 -6.96 18.62 4.30
C LYS A 250 -5.67 18.64 5.10
N SER A 251 -5.37 19.78 5.71
CA SER A 251 -4.30 19.94 6.69
C SER A 251 -4.87 20.36 8.05
N PHE A 252 -4.30 19.83 9.11
CA PHE A 252 -4.74 20.06 10.48
C PHE A 252 -3.55 20.49 11.34
N PRO A 253 -3.63 21.62 12.06
CA PRO A 253 -2.66 21.94 13.10
C PRO A 253 -2.69 20.86 14.18
N VAL A 254 -1.53 20.37 14.59
CA VAL A 254 -1.38 19.40 15.68
C VAL A 254 -1.05 20.17 16.95
N LYS A 255 -1.89 20.02 17.97
CA LYS A 255 -1.71 20.69 19.27
C LYS A 255 -0.71 19.92 20.14
N GLU A 256 -0.19 20.57 21.18
CA GLU A 256 0.78 19.96 22.10
C GLU A 256 0.24 18.72 22.82
N ASP A 257 -1.07 18.67 23.07
CA ASP A 257 -1.76 17.53 23.67
C ASP A 257 -2.02 16.38 22.66
N GLY A 258 -1.58 16.53 21.41
CA GLY A 258 -1.76 15.60 20.30
C GLY A 258 -3.15 15.64 19.65
N THR A 259 -4.07 16.52 20.07
CA THR A 259 -5.34 16.75 19.37
C THR A 259 -5.15 17.65 18.15
N LEU A 260 -6.20 17.79 17.33
CA LEU A 260 -6.16 18.62 16.13
C LEU A 260 -6.83 19.99 16.36
N GLY A 261 -6.31 21.02 15.70
CA GLY A 261 -7.01 22.28 15.44
C GLY A 261 -7.93 22.17 14.23
N ASP A 262 -8.55 23.29 13.84
CA ASP A 262 -9.49 23.31 12.72
C ASP A 262 -8.83 22.91 11.41
N GLY A 263 -9.47 21.98 10.70
CA GLY A 263 -8.99 21.47 9.42
C GLY A 263 -9.18 22.47 8.28
N LYS A 264 -8.13 22.70 7.51
CA LYS A 264 -8.14 23.55 6.31
C LYS A 264 -8.12 22.70 5.06
N LEU A 265 -8.79 23.17 4.01
CA LEU A 265 -8.59 22.61 2.67
C LEU A 265 -7.14 22.88 2.25
N PHE A 266 -6.40 21.83 1.94
CA PHE A 266 -5.03 21.93 1.44
C PHE A 266 -5.03 22.02 -0.09
N TYR A 267 -5.71 21.08 -0.76
CA TYR A 267 -5.85 21.09 -2.21
C TYR A 267 -7.12 20.34 -2.63
N ASP A 268 -7.76 20.77 -3.72
CA ASP A 268 -8.96 20.15 -4.30
C ASP A 268 -8.66 19.64 -5.72
N ALA A 269 -8.74 18.32 -5.90
CA ALA A 269 -8.56 17.63 -7.18
C ALA A 269 -9.87 17.03 -7.73
N THR A 270 -11.03 17.46 -7.23
CA THR A 270 -12.35 16.97 -7.67
C THR A 270 -12.55 17.17 -9.17
N GLU A 271 -12.14 18.32 -9.71
CA GLU A 271 -12.22 18.58 -11.14
C GLU A 271 -11.27 17.69 -11.96
N ASN A 272 -10.11 17.33 -11.40
CA ASN A 272 -9.18 16.41 -12.06
C ASN A 272 -9.78 15.00 -12.17
N PHE A 273 -10.46 14.53 -11.11
CA PHE A 273 -11.20 13.28 -11.13
C PHE A 273 -12.38 13.33 -12.12
N LYS A 274 -13.20 14.40 -12.09
CA LYS A 274 -14.35 14.58 -12.99
C LYS A 274 -13.97 14.65 -14.47
N LYS A 275 -12.75 15.11 -14.78
CA LYS A 275 -12.16 15.07 -16.13
C LYS A 275 -11.65 13.68 -16.56
N GLY A 276 -11.82 12.67 -15.72
CA GLY A 276 -11.52 11.27 -16.04
C GLY A 276 -10.11 10.80 -15.70
N LEU A 277 -9.34 11.58 -14.94
CA LEU A 277 -8.04 11.08 -14.47
C LEU A 277 -8.23 9.95 -13.44
N PRO A 278 -7.45 8.86 -13.54
CA PRO A 278 -7.68 7.66 -12.74
C PRO A 278 -7.27 7.87 -11.27
N GLY A 279 -8.11 7.38 -10.35
CA GLY A 279 -7.82 7.37 -8.92
C GLY A 279 -8.40 8.59 -8.17
N LEU A 280 -8.30 8.55 -6.85
CA LEU A 280 -8.73 9.60 -5.93
C LEU A 280 -7.57 9.90 -4.96
N PRO A 281 -7.64 10.99 -4.17
CA PRO A 281 -6.71 11.22 -3.07
C PRO A 281 -6.69 10.03 -2.11
N ASP A 282 -5.56 9.36 -2.01
CA ASP A 282 -5.42 8.08 -1.32
C ASP A 282 -4.21 8.19 -0.38
N GLY A 283 -3.19 7.34 -0.49
CA GLY A 283 -1.95 7.45 0.29
C GLY A 283 -1.11 8.71 0.07
N LEU A 284 -0.45 9.20 1.11
CA LEU A 284 0.52 10.30 1.00
C LEU A 284 1.71 10.14 1.95
N LYS A 285 2.81 10.81 1.60
CA LYS A 285 4.02 10.91 2.42
C LYS A 285 4.61 12.32 2.29
N VAL A 286 5.49 12.68 3.22
CA VAL A 286 6.17 13.98 3.25
C VAL A 286 7.67 13.73 3.27
N ASP A 287 8.44 14.55 2.57
CA ASP A 287 9.90 14.46 2.57
C ASP A 287 10.54 15.35 3.64
N THR A 288 11.86 15.20 3.81
CA THR A 288 12.68 15.92 4.81
C THR A 288 12.64 17.44 4.69
N HIS A 289 12.29 17.99 3.52
CA HIS A 289 12.18 19.43 3.30
C HIS A 289 10.74 19.93 3.36
N GLY A 290 9.79 19.03 3.60
CA GLY A 290 8.38 19.35 3.77
C GLY A 290 7.58 19.33 2.48
N HIS A 291 8.13 18.85 1.36
CA HIS A 291 7.30 18.63 0.17
C HIS A 291 6.35 17.46 0.42
N ILE A 292 5.12 17.59 -0.06
CA ILE A 292 4.06 16.60 0.13
C ILE A 292 3.92 15.80 -1.17
N TRP A 293 4.02 14.48 -1.05
CA TRP A 293 3.94 13.52 -2.14
C TRP A 293 2.67 12.69 -1.93
N ALA A 294 1.61 13.07 -2.63
CA ALA A 294 0.27 12.55 -2.36
C ALA A 294 -0.34 11.92 -3.60
N THR A 295 -0.76 10.66 -3.51
CA THR A 295 -1.48 10.00 -4.60
C THR A 295 -2.86 10.62 -4.77
N GLY A 296 -3.27 10.83 -6.02
CA GLY A 296 -4.53 11.46 -6.39
C GLY A 296 -4.89 11.17 -7.84
N PRO A 297 -5.90 11.86 -8.40
CA PRO A 297 -6.33 11.64 -9.78
C PRO A 297 -5.18 11.82 -10.79
N GLY A 298 -4.75 10.72 -11.41
CA GLY A 298 -3.67 10.69 -12.39
C GLY A 298 -2.26 10.50 -11.82
N GLY A 299 -2.09 10.07 -10.56
CA GLY A 299 -0.79 9.67 -9.99
C GLY A 299 -0.40 10.45 -8.74
N VAL A 300 0.91 10.60 -8.49
CA VAL A 300 1.44 11.26 -7.28
C VAL A 300 1.64 12.74 -7.53
N TYR A 301 0.83 13.57 -6.90
CA TYR A 301 0.98 15.03 -6.87
C TYR A 301 2.15 15.38 -5.94
N VAL A 302 3.00 16.30 -6.38
CA VAL A 302 4.12 16.80 -5.59
C VAL A 302 3.90 18.28 -5.31
N PHE A 303 3.76 18.61 -4.03
CA PHE A 303 3.51 19.96 -3.56
C PHE A 303 4.74 20.50 -2.83
N ALA A 304 5.05 21.78 -3.03
CA ALA A 304 5.97 22.51 -2.17
C ALA A 304 5.41 22.65 -0.74
N PRO A 305 6.27 22.93 0.27
CA PRO A 305 5.83 23.09 1.66
C PRO A 305 4.76 24.17 1.86
N ASP A 306 4.70 25.16 0.97
CA ASP A 306 3.70 26.24 0.97
C ASP A 306 2.36 25.84 0.31
N GLY A 307 2.25 24.62 -0.22
CA GLY A 307 1.06 24.08 -0.88
C GLY A 307 1.03 24.26 -2.39
N LYS A 308 2.04 24.90 -3.00
CA LYS A 308 2.10 25.04 -4.47
C LYS A 308 2.30 23.68 -5.14
N LEU A 309 1.44 23.35 -6.11
CA LEU A 309 1.60 22.14 -6.93
C LEU A 309 2.78 22.31 -7.91
N LEU A 310 3.79 21.45 -7.77
CA LEU A 310 5.01 21.46 -8.61
C LEU A 310 4.91 20.55 -9.83
N GLY A 311 4.18 19.45 -9.70
CA GLY A 311 4.07 18.46 -10.77
C GLY A 311 3.35 17.20 -10.32
N ARG A 312 3.38 16.19 -11.19
CA ARG A 312 2.76 14.90 -10.94
C ARG A 312 3.57 13.75 -11.55
N ILE A 313 3.83 12.71 -10.78
CA ILE A 313 4.33 11.42 -11.29
C ILE A 313 3.11 10.62 -11.75
N SER A 314 2.88 10.58 -13.05
CA SER A 314 1.71 9.96 -13.68
C SER A 314 2.03 8.55 -14.11
N THR A 315 1.44 7.53 -13.47
CA THR A 315 1.66 6.12 -13.83
C THR A 315 0.80 5.67 -15.02
N GLY A 316 -0.26 6.43 -15.34
CA GLY A 316 -1.32 6.02 -16.27
C GLY A 316 -2.41 5.16 -15.63
N GLU A 317 -2.18 4.70 -14.40
CA GLU A 317 -3.09 3.85 -13.63
C GLU A 317 -3.59 4.57 -12.38
N LYS A 318 -4.58 3.98 -11.69
CA LYS A 318 -4.94 4.42 -10.35
C LYS A 318 -3.76 4.15 -9.42
N THR A 319 -3.23 5.19 -8.79
CA THR A 319 -2.11 5.06 -7.85
C THR A 319 -2.65 5.15 -6.43
N ALA A 320 -2.52 4.08 -5.66
CA ALA A 320 -3.11 3.99 -4.34
C ALA A 320 -2.22 4.65 -3.29
N ASN A 321 -0.93 4.29 -3.22
CA ASN A 321 -0.06 4.79 -2.16
C ASN A 321 1.39 4.91 -2.63
N CYS A 322 2.23 5.55 -1.81
CA CYS A 322 3.67 5.66 -2.05
C CYS A 322 4.47 5.63 -0.74
N GLY A 323 5.76 5.30 -0.84
CA GLY A 323 6.66 5.22 0.29
C GLY A 323 8.12 5.14 -0.12
N TRP A 324 9.01 5.80 0.62
CA TRP A 324 10.45 5.73 0.33
C TRP A 324 11.09 4.46 0.86
N GLY A 325 12.12 4.00 0.15
CA GLY A 325 13.00 2.90 0.53
C GLY A 325 14.45 3.13 0.12
N ASN A 326 15.24 2.05 0.15
CA ASN A 326 16.69 2.07 -0.07
C ASN A 326 17.42 2.93 0.97
N ASP A 327 18.00 4.04 0.54
CA ASP A 327 18.66 5.09 1.33
C ASP A 327 17.74 6.30 1.58
N GLY A 328 16.44 6.11 1.36
CA GLY A 328 15.43 7.15 1.48
C GLY A 328 15.21 7.94 0.20
N SER A 329 15.95 7.68 -0.89
CA SER A 329 15.86 8.44 -2.16
C SER A 329 15.04 7.74 -3.26
N THR A 330 14.61 6.49 -3.04
CA THR A 330 13.78 5.75 -4.00
C THR A 330 12.34 5.74 -3.55
N LEU A 331 11.44 6.35 -4.33
CA LEU A 331 10.01 6.36 -4.06
C LEU A 331 9.36 5.14 -4.71
N TYR A 332 8.80 4.26 -3.90
CA TYR A 332 7.97 3.15 -4.34
C TYR A 332 6.52 3.61 -4.47
N LEU A 333 5.82 3.08 -5.47
CA LEU A 333 4.42 3.38 -5.74
C LEU A 333 3.64 2.08 -5.87
N THR A 334 2.46 2.01 -5.27
CA THR A 334 1.49 0.97 -5.60
C THR A 334 0.48 1.56 -6.58
N ALA A 335 0.46 1.02 -7.80
CA ALA A 335 -0.32 1.53 -8.92
C ALA A 335 -1.21 0.41 -9.47
N ASP A 336 -2.43 0.33 -8.96
CA ASP A 336 -3.44 -0.68 -9.29
C ASP A 336 -2.88 -2.12 -9.22
N MET A 337 -2.55 -2.72 -10.36
CA MET A 337 -2.00 -4.06 -10.48
C MET A 337 -0.46 -4.13 -10.40
N TYR A 338 0.22 -3.02 -10.11
CA TYR A 338 1.67 -2.89 -10.14
C TYR A 338 2.28 -2.44 -8.81
N LEU A 339 3.49 -2.92 -8.54
CA LEU A 339 4.46 -2.20 -7.71
C LEU A 339 5.47 -1.52 -8.65
N CYS A 340 5.66 -0.23 -8.46
CA CYS A 340 6.58 0.59 -9.22
C CYS A 340 7.62 1.28 -8.32
N ARG A 341 8.67 1.82 -8.92
CA ARG A 341 9.55 2.80 -8.26
C ARG A 341 10.00 3.90 -9.21
N ILE A 342 10.43 5.02 -8.64
CA ILE A 342 11.15 6.08 -9.33
C ILE A 342 12.22 6.64 -8.38
N LYS A 343 13.39 7.02 -8.91
CA LYS A 343 14.41 7.70 -8.10
C LYS A 343 14.02 9.16 -7.92
N THR A 344 14.30 9.66 -6.72
CA THR A 344 14.09 11.04 -6.32
C THR A 344 15.38 11.57 -5.71
N THR A 345 15.59 12.88 -5.78
CA THR A 345 16.63 13.57 -5.01
C THR A 345 16.14 13.97 -3.63
N ALA A 346 14.82 13.98 -3.43
CA ALA A 346 14.19 14.08 -2.11
C ALA A 346 14.50 12.85 -1.26
N LYS A 347 14.56 13.06 0.07
CA LYS A 347 14.59 11.98 1.06
C LYS A 347 13.32 12.00 1.88
N GLY A 348 12.64 10.87 2.01
CA GLY A 348 11.44 10.75 2.86
C GLY A 348 11.67 11.23 4.30
N ALA A 349 10.67 11.83 4.94
CA ALA A 349 10.79 12.21 6.36
C ALA A 349 11.07 10.98 7.24
N GLY A 350 11.95 11.13 8.23
CA GLY A 350 12.42 10.03 9.08
C GLY A 350 13.61 9.24 8.52
N TRP A 351 14.14 9.64 7.35
CA TRP A 351 15.40 9.15 6.80
C TRP A 351 16.52 10.17 7.03
N GLU A 352 17.66 9.72 7.55
CA GLU A 352 18.87 10.56 7.74
C GLU A 352 19.81 10.50 6.53
#